data_AF-A0A3C1V6A6-F1
#
_entry.id   AF-A0A3C1V6A6-F1
#
_cell.length_a   1.000
_cell.length_b   1.000
_cell.length_c   1.000
_cell.angle_alpha   90.00
_cell.angle_beta   90.00
_cell.angle_gamma   90.00
#
_symmetry.space_group_name_H-M   'P 1'
#
loop_
_entity.id
_entity.type
_entity.pdbx_description
1 polymer ?
#
loop_
_entity_poly.entity_id
_entity_poly.type
_entity_poly.pdbx_seq_one_letter_code
_entity_poly.pdbx_strand_id
1 'polypeptide(L)'
;ESLWEGECFVFDQRVAVGHGLELADYELCRACRFPLSPLDKQSEYFQEGISCSKCHDQTSIEQKAGFAERQKQFELAKSRKEAFKHAK
;
A
#
# COMPACT_ATOMS: atom_id res chain seq x y z
N GLU A 1 -17.39 7.81 29.02
CA GLU A 1 -16.18 7.04 29.37
C GLU A 1 -16.03 5.88 28.41
N SER A 2 -14.79 5.47 28.12
CA SER A 2 -14.54 4.26 27.33
C SER A 2 -14.85 3.04 28.20
N LEU A 3 -15.71 2.15 27.70
CA LEU A 3 -16.15 0.93 28.39
C LEU A 3 -15.35 -0.32 27.93
N TRP A 4 -14.23 -0.11 27.23
CA TRP A 4 -13.53 -1.20 26.56
C TRP A 4 -12.47 -1.84 27.47
N GLU A 5 -12.62 -3.14 27.71
CA GLU A 5 -11.65 -4.00 28.42
C GLU A 5 -11.10 -5.03 27.42
N GLY A 6 -9.81 -4.92 27.07
CA GLY A 6 -9.11 -5.81 26.13
C GLY A 6 -8.33 -5.08 25.02
N GLU A 7 -7.69 -5.83 24.13
CA GLU A 7 -6.84 -5.30 23.06
C GLU A 7 -7.60 -5.08 21.73
N CYS A 8 -7.31 -3.98 21.05
CA CYS A 8 -7.88 -3.65 19.73
C CYS A 8 -6.80 -3.71 18.64
N PHE A 9 -6.92 -4.67 17.71
CA PHE A 9 -6.03 -4.79 16.55
C PHE A 9 -6.73 -4.24 15.31
N VAL A 10 -6.33 -3.03 14.89
CA VAL A 10 -6.90 -2.37 13.72
C VAL A 10 -6.01 -2.61 12.51
N PHE A 11 -6.52 -3.36 11.53
CA PHE A 11 -5.87 -3.63 10.25
C PHE A 11 -6.52 -2.84 9.11
N ASP A 12 -6.76 -1.56 9.35
CA ASP A 12 -7.05 -0.68 8.23
C ASP A 12 -5.73 -0.27 7.57
N GLN A 13 -5.76 -0.06 6.28
CA GLN A 13 -4.57 0.21 5.50
C GLN A 13 -4.06 1.66 5.68
N ARG A 14 -4.55 2.38 6.70
CA ARG A 14 -4.17 3.78 6.95
C ARG A 14 -2.78 3.82 7.56
N VAL A 15 -2.03 4.82 7.16
CA VAL A 15 -0.60 4.97 7.51
C VAL A 15 -0.39 6.11 8.49
N ALA A 16 -1.17 7.17 8.33
CA ALA A 16 -1.14 8.33 9.19
C ALA A 16 -2.53 8.95 9.27
N VAL A 17 -2.79 9.60 10.40
CA VAL A 17 -3.93 10.50 10.60
C VAL A 17 -3.38 11.90 10.84
N GLY A 18 -3.97 12.89 10.17
CA GLY A 18 -3.64 14.30 10.29
C GLY A 18 -4.33 14.97 11.48
N HIS A 19 -4.31 16.30 11.48
CA HIS A 19 -5.04 17.09 12.48
C HIS A 19 -6.53 16.75 12.44
N GLY A 20 -7.19 16.68 13.59
CA GLY A 20 -8.61 16.32 13.66
C GLY A 20 -8.93 14.85 13.32
N LEU A 21 -7.93 13.96 13.27
CA LEU A 21 -8.06 12.56 12.86
C LEU A 21 -8.44 12.37 11.38
N GLU A 22 -8.18 13.38 10.55
CA GLU A 22 -8.38 13.27 9.11
C GLU A 22 -7.40 12.25 8.49
N LEU A 23 -7.83 11.59 7.42
CA LEU A 23 -6.96 10.70 6.66
C LEU A 23 -5.82 11.51 6.06
N ALA A 24 -4.57 11.16 6.39
CA ALA A 24 -3.42 11.74 5.71
C ALA A 24 -3.13 10.96 4.42
N ASP A 25 -2.67 11.66 3.38
CA ASP A 25 -2.39 11.09 2.04
C ASP A 25 -1.07 10.28 1.97
N TYR A 26 -0.75 9.56 3.04
CA TYR A 26 0.41 8.67 3.08
C TYR A 26 -0.02 7.23 2.81
N GLU A 27 0.77 6.54 2.00
CA GLU A 27 0.55 5.14 1.67
C GLU A 27 1.80 4.31 1.93
N LEU A 28 1.66 3.04 2.30
CA LEU A 28 2.82 2.18 2.51
C LEU A 28 3.36 1.68 1.17
N CYS A 29 4.67 1.79 0.97
CA CYS A 29 5.37 1.02 -0.04
C CYS A 29 5.05 -0.47 0.18
N ARG A 30 4.47 -1.11 -0.83
CA ARG A 30 4.06 -2.52 -0.74
C ARG A 30 5.24 -3.50 -0.74
N ALA A 31 6.45 -3.02 -1.03
CA ALA A 31 7.68 -3.81 -0.94
C ALA A 31 8.33 -3.72 0.45
N CYS A 32 8.63 -2.51 0.94
CA CYS A 32 9.41 -2.31 2.17
C CYS A 32 8.63 -1.75 3.36
N ARG A 33 7.33 -1.45 3.21
CA ARG A 33 6.47 -0.88 4.26
C ARG A 33 6.93 0.51 4.75
N PHE A 34 7.73 1.22 3.96
CA PHE A 34 8.03 2.63 4.22
C PHE A 34 6.82 3.50 3.85
N PRO A 35 6.40 4.46 4.71
CA PRO A 35 5.39 5.45 4.36
C PRO A 35 5.84 6.33 3.19
N LEU A 36 4.98 6.49 2.19
CA LEU A 36 5.22 7.31 0.99
C LEU A 36 4.19 8.43 0.96
N SER A 37 4.68 9.66 0.83
CA SER A 37 3.85 10.80 0.45
C SER A 37 3.51 10.74 -1.04
N PRO A 38 2.57 11.56 -1.53
CA PRO A 38 2.27 11.66 -2.96
C PRO A 38 3.48 12.12 -3.80
N LEU A 39 4.40 12.88 -3.21
CA LEU A 39 5.65 13.32 -3.86
C LEU A 39 6.64 12.17 -3.99
N ASP A 40 6.74 11.28 -3.00
CA ASP A 40 7.64 10.13 -3.05
C ASP A 40 7.29 9.17 -4.20
N LYS A 41 5.99 9.09 -4.55
CA LYS A 41 5.50 8.30 -5.68
C LYS A 41 5.91 8.85 -7.06
N GLN A 42 6.45 10.06 -7.13
CA GLN A 42 6.92 10.67 -8.40
C GLN A 42 8.40 10.36 -8.68
N SER A 43 9.09 9.69 -7.76
CA SER A 43 10.48 9.27 -7.96
C SER A 43 10.61 8.29 -9.12
N GLU A 44 11.71 8.37 -9.88
CA GLU A 44 12.05 7.39 -10.93
C GLU A 44 12.19 5.95 -10.41
N TYR A 45 12.50 5.80 -9.11
CA TYR A 45 12.66 4.52 -8.44
C TYR A 45 11.34 3.95 -7.91
N PHE A 46 10.25 4.73 -7.99
CA PHE A 46 8.95 4.27 -7.58
C PHE A 46 8.32 3.41 -8.67
N GLN A 47 7.99 2.19 -8.28
CA GLN A 47 7.19 1.26 -9.06
C GLN A 47 6.12 0.69 -8.13
N GLU A 48 4.86 0.95 -8.44
CA GLU A 48 3.75 0.51 -7.60
C GLU A 48 3.81 -0.99 -7.33
N GLY A 49 3.70 -1.38 -6.07
CA GLY A 49 3.82 -2.78 -5.67
C GLY A 49 5.26 -3.32 -5.54
N ILE A 50 6.23 -2.70 -6.20
CA ILE A 50 7.56 -3.29 -6.49
C ILE A 50 8.69 -2.58 -5.75
N SER A 51 8.79 -1.25 -5.84
CA SER A 51 9.89 -0.49 -5.22
C SER A 51 9.53 0.97 -4.94
N CYS A 52 10.31 1.60 -4.07
CA CYS A 52 10.35 3.04 -3.86
C CYS A 52 11.80 3.52 -3.78
N SER A 53 12.01 4.83 -3.73
CA SER A 53 13.32 5.47 -3.56
C SER A 53 14.13 4.94 -2.36
N LYS A 54 13.46 4.41 -1.32
CA LYS A 54 14.14 3.82 -0.16
C LYS A 54 14.63 2.41 -0.42
N CYS A 55 13.84 1.57 -1.08
CA CYS A 55 14.13 0.12 -1.18
C CYS A 55 14.59 -0.34 -2.55
N HIS A 56 14.62 0.55 -3.55
CA HIS A 56 15.03 0.22 -4.91
C HIS A 56 16.40 -0.48 -4.94
N ASP A 57 17.39 0.04 -4.23
CA ASP A 57 18.74 -0.54 -4.19
C ASP A 57 18.95 -1.56 -3.08
N GLN A 58 17.95 -1.73 -2.20
CA GLN A 58 18.03 -2.67 -1.07
C GLN A 58 17.40 -4.03 -1.38
N THR A 59 16.67 -4.13 -2.49
CA THR A 59 15.92 -5.33 -2.88
C THR A 59 16.54 -5.98 -4.10
N SER A 60 16.72 -7.31 -4.04
CA SER A 60 17.28 -8.10 -5.13
C SER A 60 16.32 -8.19 -6.32
N ILE A 61 16.83 -8.63 -7.47
CA ILE A 61 16.03 -8.82 -8.68
C ILE A 61 14.96 -9.89 -8.44
N GLU A 62 15.30 -10.97 -7.74
CA GLU A 62 14.39 -12.06 -7.40
C GLU A 62 13.26 -11.58 -6.47
N GLN A 63 13.60 -10.73 -5.48
CA GLN A 63 12.61 -10.11 -4.61
C GLN A 63 11.66 -9.21 -5.41
N LYS A 64 12.20 -8.35 -6.29
CA LYS A 64 11.41 -7.48 -7.16
C LYS A 64 10.48 -8.27 -8.07
N ALA A 65 10.92 -9.40 -8.61
CA ALA A 65 10.07 -10.29 -9.42
C ALA A 65 8.89 -10.85 -8.61
N GLY A 66 9.13 -11.30 -7.37
CA GLY A 66 8.06 -11.75 -6.48
C GLY A 66 7.08 -10.63 -6.11
N PHE A 67 7.57 -9.41 -5.92
CA PHE A 67 6.73 -8.25 -5.67
C PHE A 67 5.86 -7.87 -6.86
N ALA A 68 6.43 -7.91 -8.07
CA ALA A 68 5.72 -7.65 -9.32
C ALA A 68 4.60 -8.65 -9.56
N GLU A 69 4.85 -9.95 -9.34
CA GLU A 69 3.82 -10.97 -9.50
C GLU A 69 2.69 -10.78 -8.46
N ARG A 70 3.03 -10.47 -7.20
CA ARG A 70 2.01 -10.13 -6.19
C ARG A 70 1.17 -8.93 -6.61
N GLN A 71 1.80 -7.86 -7.12
CA GLN A 71 1.07 -6.68 -7.59
C GLN A 71 0.14 -7.02 -8.76
N LYS A 72 0.61 -7.82 -9.71
CA LYS A 72 -0.19 -8.30 -10.84
C LYS A 72 -1.43 -9.08 -10.37
N GLN A 73 -1.27 -10.00 -9.42
CA GLN A 73 -2.41 -10.74 -8.87
C GLN A 73 -3.42 -9.83 -8.17
N PHE A 74 -2.94 -8.78 -7.50
CA PHE A 74 -3.81 -7.77 -6.89
C PHE A 74 -4.62 -6.99 -7.94
N GLU A 75 -3.98 -6.51 -9.01
CA GLU A 75 -4.68 -5.79 -10.11
C GLU A 75 -5.67 -6.69 -10.86
N LEU A 76 -5.32 -7.97 -11.07
CA LEU A 76 -6.24 -8.95 -11.64
C LEU A 76 -7.47 -9.17 -10.75
N ALA A 77 -7.28 -9.23 -9.43
CA ALA A 77 -8.40 -9.37 -8.50
C ALA A 77 -9.28 -8.10 -8.47
N LYS A 78 -8.68 -6.92 -8.55
CA LYS A 78 -9.39 -5.64 -8.61
C LYS A 78 -10.22 -5.51 -9.89
N SER A 79 -9.61 -5.74 -11.04
CA SER A 79 -10.30 -5.70 -12.34
C SER A 79 -11.44 -6.72 -12.43
N ARG A 80 -11.26 -7.95 -11.91
CA ARG A 80 -12.36 -8.94 -11.81
C ARG A 80 -13.53 -8.40 -10.99
N LYS A 81 -13.26 -7.84 -9.81
CA LYS A 81 -14.30 -7.22 -8.97
C LYS A 81 -15.00 -6.06 -9.68
N GLU A 82 -14.26 -5.24 -10.42
CA GLU A 82 -14.84 -4.14 -11.21
C GLU A 82 -15.71 -4.67 -12.35
N ALA A 83 -15.28 -5.69 -13.09
CA ALA A 83 -16.08 -6.33 -14.12
C ALA A 83 -17.42 -6.86 -13.57
N PHE A 84 -17.41 -7.50 -12.38
CA PHE A 84 -18.64 -7.94 -11.72
C PHE A 84 -19.57 -6.79 -11.30
N LYS A 85 -19.02 -5.63 -10.91
CA LYS A 85 -19.83 -4.45 -10.54
C LYS A 85 -20.54 -3.80 -11.73
N HIS A 86 -19.97 -3.90 -12.93
CA HIS A 86 -20.49 -3.24 -14.14
C HIS A 86 -21.29 -4.18 -15.05
N ALA A 87 -21.40 -5.46 -14.72
CA ALA A 87 -22.19 -6.45 -15.48
C ALA A 87 -23.70 -6.38 -15.20
N LYS A 88 -24.25 -5.18 -14.97
CA LYS A 88 -25.67 -4.96 -14.65
C LYS A 88 -26.46 -4.48 -15.86
#